data_AF-A0A1Z4LY68-F1
#
_entry.id   AF-A0A1Z4LY68-F1
#
_cell.length_a   1.000
_cell.length_b   1.000
_cell.length_c   1.000
_cell.angle_alpha   90.00
_cell.angle_beta   90.00
_cell.angle_gamma   90.00
#
_symmetry.space_group_name_H-M   'P 1'
#
loop_
_entity.id
_entity.type
_entity.pdbx_description
1 polymer ?
#
loop_
_entity_poly.entity_id
_entity_poly.type
_entity_poly.pdbx_seq_one_letter_code
_entity_poly.pdbx_strand_id
1 'polypeptide(L)'
;MLDNKKKVVSSVVALSGTFVTPESAQATLNHSNLSVLVKNTQKAAATQQASDALNKVKATKKVLDFVKRDAQKSINKATNIKNNALKKAKQAEEIAEAAKEDWSIKLVIAVKKLKELENQPEKTYLLEQVLKAKEDAENAKEKFEEKKAEVAKKRLELEQYEENLAAIVEMQDNKVKSAQMGCRIAQIDQQKLISYAS
;
A
#
# COMPACT_ATOMS: atom_id res chain seq x y z
N MET A 1 -45.59 -40.28 -18.54
CA MET A 1 -44.62 -39.17 -18.66
C MET A 1 -43.39 -39.58 -17.85
N LEU A 2 -42.17 -39.74 -18.34
CA LEU A 2 -41.53 -39.38 -19.61
C LEU A 2 -40.59 -40.53 -20.04
N ASP A 3 -40.67 -40.89 -21.31
CA ASP A 3 -39.64 -41.64 -22.04
C ASP A 3 -38.28 -40.94 -21.94
N ASN A 4 -37.24 -41.65 -21.50
CA ASN A 4 -35.87 -41.19 -21.68
C ASN A 4 -35.12 -42.15 -22.62
N LYS A 5 -35.44 -42.01 -23.92
CA LYS A 5 -34.71 -42.69 -25.00
C LYS A 5 -33.25 -42.24 -24.95
N LYS A 6 -32.35 -43.22 -24.79
CA LYS A 6 -30.91 -43.08 -25.03
C LYS A 6 -30.67 -42.36 -26.36
N LYS A 7 -30.26 -41.09 -26.31
CA LYS A 7 -29.66 -40.39 -27.45
C LYS A 7 -28.15 -40.61 -27.38
N VAL A 8 -27.69 -41.66 -28.04
CA VAL A 8 -26.28 -41.82 -28.39
C VAL A 8 -26.00 -40.76 -29.45
N VAL A 9 -25.43 -39.63 -29.05
CA VAL A 9 -24.90 -38.64 -29.99
C VAL A 9 -23.54 -39.16 -30.43
N SER A 10 -23.54 -39.95 -31.50
CA SER A 10 -22.33 -40.23 -32.28
C SER A 10 -21.88 -38.91 -32.88
N SER A 11 -20.87 -38.30 -32.27
CA SER A 11 -20.30 -37.03 -32.69
C SER A 11 -19.56 -37.19 -34.02
N VAL A 12 -20.30 -37.03 -35.12
CA VAL A 12 -19.71 -36.65 -36.40
C VAL A 12 -19.13 -35.26 -36.22
N VAL A 13 -17.80 -35.15 -36.26
CA VAL A 13 -17.10 -33.87 -36.33
C VAL A 13 -17.35 -33.30 -37.73
N ALA A 14 -18.22 -32.29 -37.81
CA ALA A 14 -18.44 -31.53 -39.02
C ALA A 14 -17.24 -30.61 -39.28
N LEU A 15 -16.26 -31.10 -40.03
CA LEU A 15 -15.34 -30.24 -40.77
C LEU A 15 -16.05 -29.82 -42.06
N SER A 16 -16.46 -28.55 -42.12
CA SER A 16 -16.89 -27.84 -43.34
C SER A 16 -17.95 -28.51 -44.22
N GLY A 17 -19.24 -28.28 -43.91
CA GLY A 17 -20.25 -27.89 -44.90
C GLY A 17 -20.48 -28.73 -46.18
N THR A 18 -20.21 -30.03 -46.21
CA THR A 18 -20.68 -30.91 -47.31
C THR A 18 -21.17 -32.25 -46.77
N PHE A 19 -22.44 -32.55 -47.05
CA PHE A 19 -23.06 -33.85 -46.80
C PHE A 19 -22.51 -34.86 -47.82
N VAL A 20 -21.85 -35.91 -47.35
CA VAL A 20 -21.44 -37.05 -48.18
C VAL A 20 -22.24 -38.26 -47.74
N THR A 21 -22.95 -38.90 -48.67
CA THR A 21 -23.75 -40.10 -48.44
C THR A 21 -22.87 -41.33 -48.15
N PRO A 22 -23.39 -42.36 -47.45
CA PRO A 22 -22.58 -43.43 -46.86
C PRO A 22 -21.88 -44.35 -47.88
N GLU A 23 -22.23 -44.26 -49.16
CA GLU A 23 -21.83 -45.20 -50.21
C GLU A 23 -20.45 -44.91 -50.83
N SER A 24 -19.81 -43.79 -50.46
CA SER A 24 -18.43 -43.47 -50.87
C SER A 24 -17.39 -43.62 -49.75
N ALA A 25 -17.78 -44.15 -48.59
CA ALA A 25 -16.90 -44.36 -47.43
C ALA A 25 -16.08 -45.67 -47.49
N GLN A 26 -15.78 -46.17 -48.70
CA GLN A 26 -14.71 -47.14 -48.91
C GLN A 26 -13.49 -46.45 -49.57
N ALA A 27 -13.09 -45.32 -49.00
CA ALA A 27 -11.73 -44.82 -49.16
C ALA A 27 -10.93 -45.32 -47.96
N THR A 28 -10.06 -46.29 -48.21
CA THR A 28 -9.03 -46.81 -47.31
C THR A 28 -8.51 -45.70 -46.39
N LEU A 29 -8.92 -45.74 -45.13
CA LEU A 29 -8.31 -44.94 -44.07
C LEU A 29 -6.89 -45.49 -43.88
N ASN A 30 -5.98 -45.07 -44.75
CA ASN A 30 -4.56 -45.28 -44.59
C ASN A 30 -4.18 -44.66 -43.24
N HIS A 31 -3.84 -45.51 -42.27
CA HIS A 31 -3.41 -45.12 -40.92
C HIS A 31 -2.36 -43.99 -40.92
N SER A 32 -1.57 -43.90 -42.00
CA SER A 32 -0.61 -42.84 -42.28
C SER A 32 -1.23 -41.43 -42.41
N ASN A 33 -2.36 -41.26 -43.11
CA ASN A 33 -2.99 -39.94 -43.29
C ASN A 33 -3.72 -39.46 -42.04
N LEU A 34 -4.34 -40.37 -41.27
CA LEU A 34 -4.98 -40.03 -40.00
C LEU A 34 -3.94 -39.61 -38.93
N SER A 35 -2.80 -40.33 -38.87
CA SER A 35 -1.66 -39.97 -38.02
C SER A 35 -1.12 -38.57 -38.34
N VAL A 36 -1.02 -38.22 -39.62
CA VAL A 36 -0.56 -36.88 -40.04
C VAL A 36 -1.58 -35.80 -39.68
N LEU A 37 -2.88 -36.03 -39.88
CA LEU A 37 -3.94 -35.09 -39.53
C LEU A 37 -4.00 -34.83 -38.01
N VAL A 38 -3.88 -35.88 -37.20
CA VAL A 38 -3.84 -35.80 -35.72
C VAL A 38 -2.59 -35.05 -35.25
N LYS A 39 -1.40 -35.34 -35.82
CA LYS A 39 -0.17 -34.62 -35.49
C LYS A 39 -0.23 -33.14 -35.84
N ASN A 40 -0.79 -32.80 -37.01
CA ASN A 40 -0.91 -31.41 -37.45
C ASN A 40 -1.94 -30.62 -36.62
N THR A 41 -3.08 -31.22 -36.26
CA THR A 41 -4.07 -30.57 -35.38
C THR A 41 -3.55 -30.40 -33.95
N GLN A 42 -2.81 -31.37 -33.41
CA GLN A 42 -2.14 -31.24 -32.11
C GLN A 42 -1.08 -30.13 -32.11
N LYS A 43 -0.27 -30.04 -33.17
CA LYS A 43 0.74 -28.98 -33.33
C LYS A 43 0.10 -27.58 -33.45
N ALA A 44 -0.99 -27.46 -34.20
CA ALA A 44 -1.75 -26.22 -34.31
C ALA A 44 -2.38 -25.81 -32.96
N ALA A 45 -2.99 -26.75 -32.23
CA ALA A 45 -3.55 -26.50 -30.91
C ALA A 45 -2.48 -26.10 -29.88
N ALA A 46 -1.31 -26.75 -29.88
CA ALA A 46 -0.19 -26.42 -29.00
C ALA A 46 0.40 -25.03 -29.32
N THR A 47 0.45 -24.65 -30.60
CA THR A 47 0.89 -23.31 -31.04
C THR A 47 -0.09 -22.22 -30.60
N GLN A 48 -1.41 -22.49 -30.69
CA GLN A 48 -2.45 -21.58 -30.20
C GLN A 48 -2.34 -21.39 -28.68
N GLN A 49 -2.19 -22.48 -27.91
CA GLN A 49 -2.02 -22.44 -26.46
C GLN A 49 -0.76 -21.69 -26.03
N ALA A 50 0.36 -21.85 -26.74
CA ALA A 50 1.59 -21.12 -26.48
C ALA A 50 1.44 -19.60 -26.74
N SER A 51 0.68 -19.23 -27.78
CA SER A 51 0.35 -17.82 -28.08
C SER A 51 -0.54 -17.19 -27.01
N ASP A 52 -1.57 -17.90 -26.55
CA ASP A 52 -2.46 -17.42 -25.49
C ASP A 52 -1.71 -17.25 -24.15
N ALA A 53 -0.78 -18.16 -23.85
CA ALA A 53 0.09 -18.05 -22.68
C ALA A 53 1.04 -16.84 -22.75
N LEU A 54 1.58 -16.51 -23.93
CA LEU A 54 2.36 -15.28 -24.13
C LEU A 54 1.52 -14.03 -23.85
N ASN A 55 0.26 -14.00 -24.29
CA ASN A 55 -0.65 -12.89 -24.01
C ASN A 55 -0.97 -12.78 -22.51
N LYS A 56 -1.12 -13.92 -21.81
CA LYS A 56 -1.28 -13.96 -20.34
C LYS A 56 -0.06 -13.38 -19.61
N VAL A 57 1.16 -13.69 -20.07
CA VAL A 57 2.41 -13.10 -19.52
C VAL A 57 2.45 -11.59 -19.74
N LYS A 58 2.12 -11.10 -20.94
CA LYS A 58 2.07 -9.67 -21.22
C LYS A 58 1.03 -8.94 -20.35
N ALA A 59 -0.15 -9.54 -20.18
CA ALA A 59 -1.21 -8.98 -19.35
C ALA A 59 -0.80 -8.92 -17.87
N THR A 60 -0.29 -10.03 -17.32
CA THR A 60 0.16 -10.08 -15.91
C THR A 60 1.35 -9.16 -15.64
N LYS A 61 2.27 -8.97 -16.60
CA LYS A 61 3.35 -7.98 -16.49
C LYS A 61 2.82 -6.54 -16.44
N LYS A 62 1.83 -6.18 -17.28
CA LYS A 62 1.19 -4.85 -17.21
C LYS A 62 0.52 -4.62 -15.85
N VAL A 63 -0.14 -5.63 -15.30
CA VAL A 63 -0.74 -5.57 -13.96
C VAL A 63 0.34 -5.37 -12.90
N LEU A 64 1.45 -6.12 -12.96
CA LEU A 64 2.57 -5.95 -12.03
C LEU A 64 3.15 -4.52 -12.09
N ASP A 65 3.38 -3.99 -13.29
CA ASP A 65 3.91 -2.63 -13.47
C ASP A 65 2.93 -1.55 -13.01
N PHE A 66 1.63 -1.81 -13.11
CA PHE A 66 0.59 -0.95 -12.52
C PHE A 66 0.62 -1.01 -11.00
N VAL A 67 0.61 -2.21 -10.41
CA VAL A 67 0.62 -2.43 -8.95
C VAL A 67 1.87 -1.82 -8.32
N LYS A 68 3.06 -1.96 -8.93
CA LYS A 68 4.29 -1.30 -8.45
C LYS A 68 4.16 0.22 -8.40
N ARG A 69 3.61 0.83 -9.45
CA ARG A 69 3.42 2.28 -9.52
C ARG A 69 2.38 2.76 -8.50
N ASP A 70 1.29 2.02 -8.34
CA ASP A 70 0.22 2.35 -7.40
C ASP A 70 0.68 2.22 -5.93
N ALA A 71 1.40 1.13 -5.62
CA ALA A 71 2.06 0.92 -4.34
C ALA A 71 2.98 2.09 -3.99
N GLN A 72 3.86 2.49 -4.91
CA GLN A 72 4.77 3.62 -4.69
C GLN A 72 4.03 4.93 -4.45
N LYS A 73 2.95 5.21 -5.20
CA LYS A 73 2.13 6.40 -4.98
C LYS A 73 1.51 6.43 -3.59
N SER A 74 0.99 5.29 -3.13
CA SER A 74 0.39 5.15 -1.81
C SER A 74 1.42 5.33 -0.68
N ILE A 75 2.60 4.72 -0.81
CA ILE A 75 3.72 4.89 0.14
C ILE A 75 4.18 6.34 0.19
N ASN A 76 4.34 7.00 -0.97
CA ASN A 76 4.73 8.41 -1.03
C ASN A 76 3.69 9.31 -0.36
N LYS A 77 2.40 9.05 -0.57
CA LYS A 77 1.31 9.81 0.07
C LYS A 77 1.36 9.67 1.59
N ALA A 78 1.48 8.45 2.10
CA ALA A 78 1.58 8.19 3.54
C ALA A 78 2.85 8.81 4.15
N THR A 79 3.98 8.72 3.46
CA THR A 79 5.26 9.32 3.87
C THR A 79 5.14 10.84 3.97
N ASN A 80 4.48 11.49 3.00
CA ASN A 80 4.26 12.94 3.04
C ASN A 80 3.37 13.36 4.22
N ILE A 81 2.35 12.57 4.56
CA ILE A 81 1.50 12.83 5.73
C ILE A 81 2.34 12.74 7.01
N LYS A 82 3.12 11.66 7.17
CA LYS A 82 4.02 11.49 8.31
C LYS A 82 5.05 12.62 8.42
N ASN A 83 5.64 13.04 7.31
CA ASN A 83 6.59 14.16 7.29
C ASN A 83 5.94 15.49 7.68
N ASN A 84 4.70 15.74 7.26
CA ASN A 84 3.96 16.92 7.70
C ASN A 84 3.62 16.87 9.20
N ALA A 85 3.24 15.71 9.73
CA ALA A 85 3.04 15.53 11.16
C ALA A 85 4.33 15.78 11.96
N LEU A 86 5.46 15.25 11.48
CA LEU A 86 6.78 15.46 12.08
C LEU A 86 7.15 16.95 12.14
N LYS A 87 6.91 17.70 11.06
CA LYS A 87 7.15 19.15 11.04
C LYS A 87 6.29 19.87 12.09
N LYS A 88 5.01 19.52 12.21
CA LYS A 88 4.11 20.11 13.20
C LYS A 88 4.51 19.78 14.63
N ALA A 89 4.97 18.54 14.89
CA ALA A 89 5.48 18.14 16.20
C ALA A 89 6.72 18.97 16.58
N LYS A 90 7.68 19.12 15.65
CA LYS A 90 8.87 19.97 15.87
C LYS A 90 8.52 21.44 16.12
N GLN A 91 7.59 22.00 15.35
CA GLN A 91 7.13 23.38 15.57
C GLN A 91 6.49 23.55 16.95
N ALA A 92 5.67 22.58 17.39
CA ALA A 92 5.09 22.60 18.72
C ALA A 92 6.17 22.51 19.81
N GLU A 93 7.22 21.69 19.60
CA GLU A 93 8.36 21.57 20.52
C GLU A 93 9.13 22.88 20.66
N GLU A 94 9.43 23.54 19.54
CA GLU A 94 10.09 24.85 19.53
C GLU A 94 9.27 25.90 20.29
N ILE A 95 7.94 25.92 20.10
CA ILE A 95 7.04 26.82 20.81
C ILE A 95 7.00 26.51 22.32
N ALA A 96 6.97 25.22 22.69
CA ALA A 96 6.97 24.81 24.09
C ALA A 96 8.30 25.16 24.78
N GLU A 97 9.43 25.02 24.10
CA GLU A 97 10.73 25.41 24.65
C GLU A 97 10.80 26.95 24.83
N ALA A 98 10.32 27.72 23.87
CA ALA A 98 10.22 29.18 24.03
C ALA A 98 9.31 29.59 25.22
N ALA A 99 8.21 28.87 25.43
CA ALA A 99 7.34 29.11 26.59
C ALA A 99 8.01 28.74 27.92
N LYS A 100 8.83 27.68 27.93
CA LYS A 100 9.63 27.27 29.09
C LYS A 100 10.71 28.30 29.43
N GLU A 101 11.36 28.87 28.41
CA GLU A 101 12.32 29.96 28.58
C GLU A 101 11.65 31.21 29.16
N ASP A 102 10.49 31.62 28.63
CA ASP A 102 9.72 32.75 29.18
C ASP A 102 9.33 32.53 30.65
N TRP A 103 8.82 31.33 30.98
CA TRP A 103 8.54 30.95 32.36
C TRP A 103 9.78 31.04 33.25
N SER A 104 10.92 30.52 32.79
CA SER A 104 12.18 30.54 33.53
C SER A 104 12.67 31.96 33.79
N ILE A 105 12.59 32.85 32.79
CA ILE A 105 12.94 34.26 32.94
C ILE A 105 12.06 34.94 33.97
N LYS A 106 10.73 34.74 33.90
CA LYS A 106 9.78 35.34 34.85
C LYS A 106 9.96 34.81 36.26
N LEU A 107 10.26 33.52 36.41
CA LEU A 107 10.59 32.92 37.71
C LEU A 107 11.85 33.57 38.32
N VAL A 108 12.90 33.78 37.52
CA VAL A 108 14.13 34.46 37.97
C VAL A 108 13.82 35.89 38.41
N ILE A 109 12.98 36.63 37.67
CA ILE A 109 12.57 37.99 38.03
C ILE A 109 11.79 37.97 39.36
N ALA A 110 10.84 37.05 39.53
CA ALA A 110 10.07 36.90 40.76
C ALA A 110 10.98 36.63 41.97
N VAL A 111 11.96 35.72 41.82
CA VAL A 111 12.94 35.41 42.88
C VAL A 111 13.83 36.61 43.19
N LYS A 112 14.28 37.38 42.18
CA LYS A 112 15.08 38.60 42.41
C LYS A 112 14.30 39.63 43.21
N LYS A 113 13.05 39.90 42.81
CA LYS A 113 12.18 40.85 43.54
C LYS A 113 11.87 40.38 44.95
N LEU A 114 11.69 39.07 45.16
CA LEU A 114 11.48 38.51 46.49
C LEU A 114 12.70 38.76 47.39
N LYS A 115 13.92 38.55 46.89
CA LYS A 115 15.16 38.88 47.61
C LYS A 115 15.31 40.38 47.89
N GLU A 116 14.89 41.24 46.96
CA GLU A 116 14.91 42.70 47.18
C GLU A 116 13.97 43.11 48.32
N LEU A 117 12.78 42.50 48.40
CA LEU A 117 11.83 42.71 49.49
C LEU A 117 12.37 42.18 50.83
N GLU A 118 12.99 40.99 50.85
CA GLU A 118 13.62 40.42 52.06
C GLU A 118 14.70 41.34 52.63
N ASN A 119 15.46 42.02 51.77
CA ASN A 119 16.49 42.97 52.18
C ASN A 119 15.94 44.36 52.58
N GLN A 120 14.74 44.72 52.13
CA GLN A 120 14.14 46.04 52.37
C GLN A 120 12.63 45.91 52.70
N PRO A 121 12.28 45.27 53.82
CA PRO A 121 10.88 44.91 54.14
C PRO A 121 9.97 46.11 54.39
N GLU A 122 10.55 47.27 54.70
CA GLU A 122 9.83 48.51 55.00
C GLU A 122 9.23 49.17 53.75
N LYS A 123 9.62 48.71 52.55
CA LYS A 123 9.14 49.23 51.28
C LYS A 123 7.93 48.43 50.79
N THR A 124 6.74 48.86 51.19
CA THR A 124 5.45 48.28 50.78
C THR A 124 5.26 48.19 49.26
N TYR A 125 5.82 49.12 48.48
CA TYR A 125 5.73 49.06 47.01
C TYR A 125 6.48 47.84 46.41
N LEU A 126 7.49 47.29 47.09
CA LEU A 126 8.21 46.09 46.65
C LEU A 126 7.32 44.84 46.78
N LEU A 127 6.41 44.82 47.77
CA LEU A 127 5.46 43.73 47.95
C LEU A 127 4.52 43.60 46.74
N GLU A 128 3.95 44.72 46.28
CA GLU A 128 3.11 44.75 45.07
C GLU A 128 3.87 44.27 43.84
N GLN A 129 5.15 44.66 43.70
CA GLN A 129 5.99 44.22 42.58
C GLN A 129 6.33 42.73 42.62
N VAL A 130 6.49 42.14 43.82
CA VAL A 130 6.70 40.71 44.02
C VAL A 130 5.44 39.93 43.68
N LEU A 131 4.27 40.36 44.18
CA LEU A 131 2.99 39.73 43.89
C LEU A 131 2.71 39.70 42.38
N LYS A 132 2.93 40.82 41.69
CA LYS A 132 2.79 40.89 40.23
C LYS A 132 3.76 39.95 39.50
N ALA A 133 5.03 39.91 39.91
CA ALA A 133 6.01 39.02 39.27
C ALA A 133 5.72 37.53 39.53
N LYS A 134 5.16 37.21 40.69
CA LYS A 134 4.67 35.86 41.00
C LYS A 134 3.51 35.48 40.08
N GLU A 135 2.51 36.35 39.94
CA GLU A 135 1.37 36.14 39.04
C GLU A 135 1.84 35.97 37.59
N ASP A 136 2.76 36.82 37.11
CA ASP A 136 3.33 36.70 35.77
C ASP A 136 4.04 35.35 35.55
N ALA A 137 4.76 34.85 36.56
CA ALA A 137 5.45 33.56 36.52
C ALA A 137 4.47 32.37 36.57
N GLU A 138 3.39 32.47 37.35
CA GLU A 138 2.32 31.46 37.39
C GLU A 138 1.58 31.39 36.04
N ASN A 139 1.21 32.53 35.47
CA ASN A 139 0.60 32.61 34.14
C ASN A 139 1.51 32.03 33.04
N ALA A 140 2.82 32.29 33.11
CA ALA A 140 3.79 31.72 32.16
C ALA A 140 3.96 30.20 32.34
N LYS A 141 3.85 29.71 33.57
CA LYS A 141 3.88 28.27 33.88
C LYS A 141 2.66 27.56 33.28
N GLU A 142 1.47 28.11 33.44
CA GLU A 142 0.24 27.56 32.86
C GLU A 142 0.36 27.49 31.33
N LYS A 143 0.82 28.58 30.70
CA LYS A 143 1.08 28.61 29.25
C LYS A 143 2.10 27.56 28.81
N PHE A 144 3.17 27.34 29.58
CA PHE A 144 4.15 26.30 29.29
C PHE A 144 3.53 24.90 29.38
N GLU A 145 2.76 24.58 30.42
CA GLU A 145 2.11 23.28 30.56
C GLU A 145 1.06 23.04 29.45
N GLU A 146 0.33 24.08 29.04
CA GLU A 146 -0.56 24.01 27.87
C GLU A 146 0.22 23.66 26.58
N LYS A 147 1.34 24.34 26.31
CA LYS A 147 2.17 24.07 25.12
C LYS A 147 2.83 22.71 25.17
N LYS A 148 3.24 22.25 26.35
CA LYS A 148 3.76 20.89 26.55
C LYS A 148 2.70 19.82 26.31
N ALA A 149 1.45 20.05 26.73
CA ALA A 149 0.34 19.15 26.40
C ALA A 149 0.06 19.12 24.89
N GLU A 150 0.17 20.26 24.20
CA GLU A 150 0.06 20.35 22.75
C GLU A 150 1.15 19.53 22.04
N VAL A 151 2.40 19.60 22.52
CA VAL A 151 3.50 18.74 22.03
C VAL A 151 3.19 17.27 22.22
N ALA A 152 2.74 16.85 23.41
CA ALA A 152 2.41 15.46 23.68
C ALA A 152 1.32 14.94 22.72
N LYS A 153 0.29 15.75 22.45
CA LYS A 153 -0.75 15.43 21.47
C LYS A 153 -0.17 15.29 20.06
N LYS A 154 0.71 16.20 19.63
CA LYS A 154 1.33 16.17 18.30
C LYS A 154 2.29 15.00 18.11
N ARG A 155 2.98 14.58 19.17
CA ARG A 155 3.81 13.35 19.17
C ARG A 155 2.95 12.10 19.06
N LEU A 156 1.84 12.01 19.78
CA LEU A 156 0.91 10.90 19.67
C LEU A 156 0.29 10.81 18.26
N GLU A 157 -0.07 11.94 17.66
CA GLU A 157 -0.49 11.99 16.25
C GLU A 157 0.63 11.48 15.32
N LEU A 158 1.88 11.87 15.55
CA LEU A 158 3.03 11.42 14.75
C LEU A 158 3.24 9.89 14.85
N GLU A 159 3.19 9.32 16.06
CA GLU A 159 3.30 7.87 16.29
C GLU A 159 2.22 7.11 15.51
N GLN A 160 0.96 7.57 15.58
CA GLN A 160 -0.13 6.99 14.79
C GLN A 160 0.13 7.05 13.29
N TYR A 161 0.72 8.14 12.78
CA TYR A 161 1.09 8.21 11.35
C TYR A 161 2.26 7.32 10.97
N GLU A 162 3.19 7.06 11.90
CA GLU A 162 4.29 6.10 11.71
C GLU A 162 3.79 4.66 11.65
N GLU A 163 2.89 4.28 12.56
CA GLU A 163 2.22 2.98 12.54
C GLU A 163 1.41 2.79 11.24
N ASN A 164 0.64 3.79 10.85
CA ASN A 164 -0.13 3.76 9.61
C ASN A 164 0.77 3.64 8.37
N LEU A 165 1.93 4.33 8.35
CA LEU A 165 2.90 4.21 7.26
C LEU A 165 3.45 2.78 7.19
N ALA A 166 3.82 2.18 8.32
CA ALA A 166 4.31 0.81 8.38
C ALA A 166 3.27 -0.18 7.83
N ALA A 167 2.01 -0.07 8.27
CA ALA A 167 0.91 -0.90 7.78
C ALA A 167 0.65 -0.72 6.27
N ILE A 168 0.73 0.51 5.76
CA ILE A 168 0.60 0.78 4.31
C ILE A 168 1.76 0.15 3.54
N VAL A 169 3.00 0.27 4.02
CA VAL A 169 4.17 -0.34 3.37
C VAL A 169 4.01 -1.85 3.30
N GLU A 170 3.63 -2.50 4.40
CA GLU A 170 3.41 -3.95 4.44
C GLU A 170 2.31 -4.39 3.47
N MET A 171 1.15 -3.73 3.50
CA MET A 171 0.03 -4.05 2.61
C MET A 171 0.42 -3.91 1.13
N GLN A 172 1.18 -2.85 0.79
CA GLN A 172 1.58 -2.61 -0.59
C GLN A 172 2.67 -3.58 -1.05
N ASP A 173 3.60 -3.95 -0.17
CA ASP A 173 4.60 -4.99 -0.46
C ASP A 173 3.94 -6.35 -0.72
N ASN A 174 2.94 -6.73 0.09
CA ASN A 174 2.16 -7.95 -0.13
C ASN A 174 1.42 -7.96 -1.47
N LYS A 175 0.85 -6.81 -1.90
CA LYS A 175 0.23 -6.66 -3.22
C LYS A 175 1.25 -6.84 -4.35
N VAL A 176 2.42 -6.21 -4.22
CA VAL A 176 3.49 -6.32 -5.21
C VAL A 176 3.99 -7.77 -5.30
N LYS A 177 4.26 -8.44 -4.17
CA LYS A 177 4.66 -9.85 -4.12
C LYS A 177 3.63 -10.77 -4.78
N SER A 178 2.34 -10.55 -4.51
CA SER A 178 1.24 -11.32 -5.12
C SER A 178 1.20 -11.13 -6.64
N ALA A 179 1.35 -9.90 -7.13
CA ALA A 179 1.41 -9.62 -8.56
C ALA A 179 2.68 -10.20 -9.22
N GLN A 180 3.83 -10.17 -8.53
CA GLN A 180 5.06 -10.80 -8.99
C GLN A 180 4.89 -12.31 -9.13
N MET A 181 4.25 -12.94 -8.15
CA MET A 181 3.96 -14.37 -8.18
C MET A 181 3.02 -14.72 -9.34
N GLY A 182 1.96 -13.94 -9.56
CA GLY A 182 1.06 -14.13 -10.71
C GLY A 182 1.77 -14.03 -12.06
N CYS A 183 2.69 -13.07 -12.21
CA CYS A 183 3.54 -12.94 -13.39
C CYS A 183 4.48 -14.16 -13.55
N ARG A 184 5.10 -14.62 -12.46
CA ARG A 184 5.98 -15.80 -12.45
C ARG A 184 5.23 -17.08 -12.84
N ILE A 185 4.03 -17.29 -12.32
CA ILE A 185 3.18 -18.44 -12.69
C ILE A 185 2.87 -18.41 -14.20
N ALA A 186 2.47 -17.25 -14.73
CA ALA A 186 2.20 -17.13 -16.16
C ALA A 186 3.45 -17.43 -17.03
N GLN A 187 4.64 -17.02 -16.58
CA GLN A 187 5.91 -17.32 -17.27
C GLN A 187 6.22 -18.82 -17.27
N ILE A 188 6.02 -19.50 -16.13
CA ILE A 188 6.20 -20.95 -16.02
C ILE A 188 5.20 -21.70 -16.91
N ASP A 189 3.93 -21.30 -16.91
CA ASP A 189 2.89 -21.87 -17.78
C ASP A 189 3.29 -21.75 -19.25
N GLN A 190 3.78 -20.57 -19.66
CA GLN A 190 4.25 -20.33 -21.01
C GLN A 190 5.44 -21.23 -21.38
N GLN A 191 6.44 -21.35 -20.51
CA GLN A 191 7.62 -22.21 -20.75
C GLN A 191 7.21 -23.68 -20.91
N LYS A 192 6.29 -24.18 -20.07
CA LYS A 192 5.76 -25.54 -20.20
C LYS A 192 5.09 -25.73 -21.55
N LEU A 193 4.20 -24.83 -21.95
CA LEU A 193 3.47 -24.94 -23.23
C LEU A 193 4.40 -24.87 -24.45
N ILE A 194 5.43 -24.02 -24.40
CA ILE A 194 6.46 -23.98 -25.45
C ILE A 194 7.20 -25.33 -25.54
N SER A 195 7.57 -25.94 -24.40
CA SER A 195 8.25 -27.24 -24.40
C SER A 195 7.39 -28.39 -24.93
N TYR A 196 6.06 -28.33 -24.77
CA TYR A 196 5.13 -29.30 -25.35
C TYR A 196 4.83 -29.07 -26.83
N ALA A 197 4.98 -27.83 -27.32
CA ALA A 197 4.76 -27.47 -28.71
C ALA A 197 5.98 -27.68 -29.62
N SER A 198 7.17 -27.87 -29.02
CA SER A 198 8.47 -28.09 -29.68
C SER A 198 8.70 -29.57 -29.97
#